data_AF-A0AA42Y4B6-F1
#
_entry.id   AF-A0AA42Y4B6-F1
#
_cell.length_a   1.000
_cell.length_b   1.000
_cell.length_c   1.000
_cell.angle_alpha   90.00
_cell.angle_beta   90.00
_cell.angle_gamma   90.00
#
_symmetry.space_group_name_H-M   'P 1'
#
loop_
_entity.id
_entity.type
_entity.pdbx_description
1 polymer ?
#
loop_
_entity_poly.entity_id
_entity_poly.type
_entity_poly.pdbx_seq_one_letter_code
_entity_poly.pdbx_strand_id
1 'polypeptide(L)'
;MHRSLTLFVSLLLLSGCSAKLDPSQHPTPESLYEASMKAFRSGRWSVAQQGFQRLTFELPPRDDRSADVRYYLAECMLQQGEGLEAARQFRRVADEYPRHRLAPDALLRAGDAYLKLWNNPELDPAYGETALATYTELLGRFPSSPAATRAQIRVAQLNERFAAKGFRNGDFYLRFRAYDSAIIYFKDIIAKYPRTSYAPKAVLGLVKAYDRIGYDEEKKEMCLHLEQYYPGTEDGEGRCRG
;
A
#
# COMPACT_ATOMS: atom_id res chain seq x y z
N MET A 1 44.42 25.05 -42.98
CA MET A 1 42.99 25.37 -43.19
C MET A 1 42.19 24.69 -42.08
N HIS A 2 41.95 25.41 -40.96
CA HIS A 2 41.26 24.87 -39.79
C HIS A 2 39.76 24.78 -40.07
N ARG A 3 39.20 23.56 -40.01
CA ARG A 3 37.76 23.30 -40.11
C ARG A 3 37.14 23.49 -38.73
N SER A 4 36.38 24.57 -38.56
CA SER A 4 35.58 24.83 -37.36
C SER A 4 34.42 23.85 -37.27
N LEU A 5 34.39 23.07 -36.20
CA LEU A 5 33.31 22.13 -35.85
C LEU A 5 32.34 22.87 -34.92
N THR A 6 31.27 23.44 -35.46
CA THR A 6 30.21 24.08 -34.68
C THR A 6 29.24 23.04 -34.13
N LEU A 7 29.30 22.81 -32.81
CA LEU A 7 28.40 21.95 -32.06
C LEU A 7 27.06 22.68 -31.87
N PHE A 8 26.01 22.28 -32.60
CA PHE A 8 24.66 22.82 -32.45
C PHE A 8 23.97 22.14 -31.26
N VAL A 9 24.12 22.70 -30.06
CA VAL A 9 23.35 22.27 -28.88
C VAL A 9 21.92 22.75 -29.08
N SER A 10 21.05 21.85 -29.53
CA SER A 10 19.62 22.10 -29.63
C SER A 10 19.02 22.14 -28.22
N LEU A 11 18.76 23.37 -27.76
CA LEU A 11 18.02 23.65 -26.53
C LEU A 11 16.55 23.24 -26.75
N LEU A 12 16.23 21.99 -26.42
CA LEU A 12 14.85 21.51 -26.31
C LEU A 12 14.16 22.29 -25.17
N LEU A 13 13.51 23.40 -25.54
CA LEU A 13 12.57 24.13 -24.71
C LEU A 13 11.38 23.21 -24.41
N LEU A 14 11.48 22.48 -23.28
CA LEU A 14 10.36 21.83 -22.62
C LEU A 14 9.35 22.91 -22.25
N SER A 15 8.45 23.22 -23.18
CA SER A 15 7.30 24.10 -22.97
C SER A 15 6.30 23.34 -22.11
N GLY A 16 6.58 23.25 -20.80
CA GLY A 16 5.64 22.79 -19.79
C GLY A 16 4.47 23.76 -19.71
N CYS A 17 3.48 23.61 -20.59
CA CYS A 17 2.29 24.43 -20.61
C CYS A 17 1.45 24.15 -19.35
N SER A 18 1.52 25.07 -18.38
CA SER A 18 0.56 25.18 -17.27
C SER A 18 -0.75 25.81 -17.78
N ALA A 19 -1.44 25.12 -18.68
CA ALA A 19 -2.71 25.59 -19.24
C ALA A 19 -3.81 25.45 -18.18
N LYS A 20 -4.28 26.56 -17.60
CA LYS A 20 -5.38 26.56 -16.61
C LYS A 20 -6.74 26.56 -17.30
N LEU A 21 -7.78 26.09 -16.59
CA LEU A 21 -9.16 26.23 -17.05
C LEU A 21 -9.65 27.67 -16.76
N ASP A 22 -9.90 28.43 -17.82
CA ASP A 22 -10.32 29.82 -17.75
C ASP A 22 -11.76 29.94 -17.19
N PRO A 23 -11.99 30.68 -16.10
CA PRO A 23 -13.33 30.89 -15.54
C PRO A 23 -14.34 31.48 -16.52
N SER A 24 -13.91 32.31 -17.48
CA SER A 24 -14.81 32.89 -18.49
C SER A 24 -15.32 31.87 -19.49
N GLN A 25 -14.53 30.81 -19.77
CA GLN A 25 -14.90 29.72 -20.66
C GLN A 25 -15.70 28.62 -19.93
N HIS A 26 -15.54 28.53 -18.61
CA HIS A 26 -16.23 27.56 -17.75
C HIS A 26 -16.86 28.27 -16.54
N PRO A 27 -17.96 29.03 -16.77
CA PRO A 27 -18.59 29.83 -15.73
C PRO A 27 -19.52 29.02 -14.81
N THR A 28 -19.97 27.83 -15.22
CA THR A 28 -20.86 26.98 -14.42
C THR A 28 -20.14 25.75 -13.86
N PRO A 29 -20.54 25.22 -12.68
CA PRO A 29 -19.98 23.98 -12.15
C PRO A 29 -20.07 22.80 -13.12
N GLU A 30 -21.14 22.70 -13.91
CA GLU A 30 -21.33 21.66 -14.93
C GLU A 30 -20.24 21.77 -16.00
N SER A 31 -20.07 22.95 -16.60
CA SER A 31 -19.08 23.19 -17.66
C SER A 31 -17.65 22.97 -17.15
N LEU A 32 -17.38 23.35 -15.89
CA LEU A 32 -16.09 23.16 -15.25
C LEU A 32 -15.82 21.69 -14.94
N TYR A 33 -16.83 20.93 -14.52
CA TYR A 33 -16.71 19.49 -14.28
C TYR A 33 -16.38 18.74 -15.58
N GLU A 34 -17.11 19.03 -16.67
CA GLU A 34 -16.85 18.42 -17.97
C GLU A 34 -15.43 18.72 -18.48
N ALA A 35 -14.98 19.98 -18.36
CA ALA A 35 -13.64 20.38 -18.74
C ALA A 35 -12.55 19.71 -17.88
N SER A 36 -12.79 19.59 -16.56
CA SER A 36 -11.89 18.92 -15.62
C SER A 36 -11.78 17.42 -15.93
N MET A 37 -12.91 16.76 -16.21
CA MET A 37 -12.96 15.36 -16.62
C MET A 37 -12.29 15.13 -17.97
N LYS A 38 -12.44 16.05 -18.93
CA LYS A 38 -11.72 16.00 -20.21
C LYS A 38 -10.21 16.12 -19.99
N ALA A 39 -9.76 17.07 -19.16
CA ALA A 39 -8.36 17.19 -18.79
C ALA A 39 -7.82 15.93 -18.11
N PHE A 40 -8.59 15.36 -17.17
CA PHE A 40 -8.25 14.12 -16.48
C PHE A 40 -8.05 12.97 -17.46
N ARG A 41 -9.02 12.72 -18.35
CA ARG A 41 -8.95 11.65 -19.36
C ARG A 41 -7.79 11.83 -20.33
N SER A 42 -7.39 13.07 -20.61
CA SER A 42 -6.22 13.39 -21.44
C SER A 42 -4.88 13.34 -20.68
N GLY A 43 -4.86 12.93 -19.41
CA GLY A 43 -3.64 12.88 -18.60
C GLY A 43 -3.08 14.24 -18.18
N ARG A 44 -3.83 15.33 -18.36
CA ARG A 44 -3.45 16.68 -17.94
C ARG A 44 -3.78 16.87 -16.46
N TRP A 45 -3.10 16.11 -15.60
CA TRP A 45 -3.41 15.99 -14.16
C TRP A 45 -3.40 17.34 -13.43
N SER A 46 -2.41 18.19 -13.70
CA SER A 46 -2.31 19.52 -13.08
C SER A 46 -3.49 20.43 -13.44
N VAL A 47 -3.98 20.34 -14.68
CA VAL A 47 -5.12 21.13 -15.17
C VAL A 47 -6.42 20.61 -14.56
N ALA A 48 -6.58 19.29 -14.54
CA ALA A 48 -7.73 18.63 -13.93
C ALA A 48 -7.81 18.88 -12.43
N GLN A 49 -6.68 18.80 -11.70
CA GLN A 49 -6.59 19.11 -10.28
C GLN A 49 -7.09 20.52 -9.96
N GLN A 50 -6.65 21.53 -10.71
CA GLN A 50 -7.10 22.91 -10.51
C GLN A 50 -8.63 23.05 -10.71
N GLY A 51 -9.17 22.41 -11.75
CA GLY A 51 -10.60 22.40 -12.01
C GLY A 51 -11.41 21.71 -10.92
N PHE A 52 -10.99 20.51 -10.48
CA PHE A 52 -11.64 19.80 -9.38
C PHE A 52 -11.50 20.52 -8.04
N GLN A 53 -10.35 21.15 -7.75
CA GLN A 53 -10.18 21.98 -6.55
C GLN A 53 -11.17 23.13 -6.54
N ARG A 54 -11.31 23.86 -7.65
CA ARG A 54 -12.31 24.93 -7.76
C ARG A 54 -13.73 24.40 -7.54
N LEU A 55 -14.08 23.25 -8.12
CA LEU A 55 -15.39 22.61 -7.91
C LEU A 55 -15.66 22.23 -6.45
N THR A 56 -14.65 21.94 -5.63
CA THR A 56 -14.89 21.69 -4.19
C THR A 56 -15.46 22.90 -3.45
N PHE A 57 -15.30 24.12 -3.99
CA PHE A 57 -15.86 25.35 -3.41
C PHE A 57 -17.12 25.84 -4.13
N GLU A 58 -17.26 25.55 -5.43
CA GLU A 58 -18.38 26.04 -6.24
C GLU A 58 -19.60 25.11 -6.24
N LEU A 59 -19.42 23.83 -5.91
CA LEU A 59 -20.53 22.91 -5.80
C LEU A 59 -21.41 23.25 -4.58
N PRO A 60 -22.75 23.22 -4.73
CA PRO A 60 -23.66 23.34 -3.60
C PRO A 60 -23.39 22.27 -2.54
N PRO A 61 -23.67 22.57 -1.25
CA PRO A 61 -23.67 21.54 -0.22
C PRO A 61 -24.58 20.38 -0.60
N ARG A 62 -24.06 19.14 -0.48
CA ARG A 62 -24.76 17.89 -0.84
C ARG A 62 -25.04 17.69 -2.34
N ASP A 63 -24.36 18.41 -3.24
CA ASP A 63 -24.39 18.07 -4.66
C ASP A 63 -23.91 16.61 -4.87
N ASP A 64 -24.65 15.84 -5.68
CA ASP A 64 -24.37 14.42 -5.94
C ASP A 64 -22.97 14.17 -6.53
N ARG A 65 -22.40 15.17 -7.24
CA ARG A 65 -21.06 15.09 -7.84
C ARG A 65 -19.94 15.31 -6.83
N SER A 66 -20.23 15.73 -5.60
CA SER A 66 -19.21 16.07 -4.59
C SER A 66 -18.24 14.91 -4.33
N ALA A 67 -18.78 13.69 -4.29
CA ALA A 67 -17.97 12.48 -4.13
C ALA A 67 -17.06 12.22 -5.35
N ASP A 68 -17.59 12.32 -6.58
CA ASP A 68 -16.82 12.17 -7.81
C ASP A 68 -15.72 13.23 -7.92
N VAL A 69 -16.02 14.50 -7.67
CA VAL A 69 -15.03 15.60 -7.70
C VAL A 69 -13.90 15.35 -6.72
N ARG A 70 -14.21 14.98 -5.47
CA ARG A 70 -13.17 14.70 -4.47
C ARG A 70 -12.35 13.46 -4.84
N TYR A 71 -13.00 12.43 -5.38
CA TYR A 71 -12.32 11.21 -5.84
C TYR A 71 -11.34 11.53 -6.98
N TYR A 72 -11.78 12.22 -8.03
CA TYR A 72 -10.92 12.56 -9.17
C TYR A 72 -9.85 13.59 -8.84
N LEU A 73 -10.11 14.49 -7.88
CA LEU A 73 -9.07 15.34 -7.30
C LEU A 73 -7.94 14.50 -6.68
N ALA A 74 -8.30 13.51 -5.86
CA ALA A 74 -7.34 12.60 -5.24
C ALA A 74 -6.56 11.77 -6.28
N GLU A 75 -7.22 11.34 -7.36
CA GLU A 75 -6.56 10.69 -8.49
C GLU A 75 -5.49 11.60 -9.13
N CYS A 76 -5.82 12.86 -9.41
CA CYS A 76 -4.86 13.81 -9.98
C CYS A 76 -3.64 14.01 -9.07
N MET A 77 -3.86 14.13 -7.76
CA MET A 77 -2.79 14.27 -6.76
C MET A 77 -1.88 13.03 -6.78
N LEU A 78 -2.46 11.82 -6.80
CA LEU A 78 -1.68 10.58 -6.82
C LEU A 78 -0.83 10.42 -8.08
N GLN A 79 -1.34 10.86 -9.23
CA GLN A 79 -0.60 10.88 -10.50
C GLN A 79 0.56 11.88 -10.49
N GLN A 80 0.41 12.99 -9.75
CA GLN A 80 1.46 14.00 -9.59
C GLN A 80 2.47 13.68 -8.49
N GLY A 81 2.31 12.53 -7.81
CA GLY A 81 3.22 12.10 -6.74
C GLY A 81 2.87 12.65 -5.36
N GLU A 82 1.75 13.37 -5.21
CA GLU A 82 1.22 13.90 -3.96
C GLU A 82 0.49 12.82 -3.15
N GLY A 83 1.15 11.68 -2.90
CA GLY A 83 0.51 10.47 -2.36
C GLY A 83 -0.18 10.66 -1.00
N LEU A 84 0.40 11.47 -0.10
CA LEU A 84 -0.17 11.75 1.22
C LEU A 84 -1.47 12.55 1.15
N GLU A 85 -1.50 13.59 0.32
CA GLU A 85 -2.71 14.40 0.14
C GLU A 85 -3.78 13.59 -0.61
N ALA A 86 -3.38 12.82 -1.63
CA ALA A 86 -4.28 11.90 -2.31
C ALA A 86 -4.95 10.92 -1.35
N ALA A 87 -4.18 10.27 -0.47
CA ALA A 87 -4.71 9.33 0.52
C ALA A 87 -5.73 10.02 1.45
N ARG A 88 -5.45 11.25 1.91
CA ARG A 88 -6.41 12.04 2.73
C ARG A 88 -7.71 12.30 1.98
N GLN A 89 -7.63 12.74 0.72
CA GLN A 89 -8.82 13.04 -0.07
C GLN A 89 -9.64 11.79 -0.38
N PHE A 90 -8.99 10.66 -0.70
CA PHE A 90 -9.66 9.38 -0.87
C PHE A 90 -10.39 8.92 0.40
N ARG A 91 -9.74 9.00 1.57
CA ARG A 91 -10.40 8.64 2.84
C ARG A 91 -11.62 9.51 3.11
N ARG A 92 -11.53 10.82 2.89
CA ARG A 92 -12.69 11.73 2.99
C ARG A 92 -13.85 11.31 2.08
N VAL A 93 -13.59 10.79 0.87
CA VAL A 93 -14.69 10.26 0.03
C VAL A 93 -15.41 9.12 0.74
N ALA A 94 -14.67 8.18 1.30
CA ALA A 94 -15.26 7.04 2.01
C ALA A 94 -16.00 7.47 3.30
N ASP A 95 -15.46 8.44 4.02
CA ASP A 95 -15.99 8.90 5.32
C ASP A 95 -17.20 9.83 5.17
N GLU A 96 -17.13 10.80 4.26
CA GLU A 96 -18.19 11.79 4.03
C GLU A 96 -19.33 11.19 3.17
N TYR A 97 -19.04 10.25 2.28
CA TYR A 97 -20.01 9.69 1.33
C TYR A 97 -20.07 8.15 1.38
N PRO A 98 -20.31 7.51 2.54
CA PRO A 98 -20.19 6.06 2.71
C PRO A 98 -21.19 5.24 1.87
N ARG A 99 -22.29 5.84 1.41
CA ARG A 99 -23.28 5.19 0.52
C ARG A 99 -22.98 5.39 -0.96
N HIS A 100 -22.00 6.21 -1.30
CA HIS A 100 -21.66 6.49 -2.69
C HIS A 100 -20.92 5.30 -3.31
N ARG A 101 -21.17 5.04 -4.60
CA ARG A 101 -20.57 3.93 -5.34
C ARG A 101 -19.04 3.92 -5.31
N LEU A 102 -18.41 5.09 -5.17
CA LEU A 102 -16.95 5.26 -5.13
C LEU A 102 -16.36 5.09 -3.73
N ALA A 103 -17.15 5.01 -2.65
CA ALA A 103 -16.59 4.92 -1.30
C ALA A 103 -15.69 3.69 -1.07
N PRO A 104 -16.06 2.47 -1.53
CA PRO A 104 -15.16 1.31 -1.42
C PRO A 104 -13.89 1.48 -2.25
N ASP A 105 -14.02 1.99 -3.49
CA ASP A 105 -12.87 2.25 -4.36
C ASP A 105 -11.94 3.31 -3.76
N ALA A 106 -12.50 4.33 -3.10
CA ALA A 106 -11.71 5.37 -2.47
C ALA A 106 -10.83 4.82 -1.34
N LEU A 107 -11.34 3.97 -0.44
CA LEU A 107 -10.47 3.33 0.57
C LEU A 107 -9.40 2.44 -0.06
N LEU A 108 -9.72 1.70 -1.13
CA LEU A 108 -8.72 0.92 -1.87
C LEU A 108 -7.60 1.82 -2.37
N ARG A 109 -7.95 2.96 -2.98
CA ARG A 109 -7.00 3.93 -3.52
C ARG A 109 -6.22 4.68 -2.45
N ALA A 110 -6.81 4.92 -1.28
CA ALA A 110 -6.07 5.43 -0.12
C ALA A 110 -4.98 4.43 0.32
N GLY A 111 -5.32 3.14 0.42
CA GLY A 111 -4.35 2.08 0.71
C GLY A 111 -3.23 2.01 -0.35
N ASP A 112 -3.59 2.07 -1.63
CA ASP A 112 -2.63 2.07 -2.74
C ASP A 112 -1.70 3.29 -2.69
N ALA A 113 -2.22 4.46 -2.31
CA ALA A 113 -1.43 5.68 -2.15
C ALA A 113 -0.41 5.56 -1.01
N TYR A 114 -0.80 5.03 0.16
CA TYR A 114 0.13 4.72 1.24
C TYR A 114 1.16 3.68 0.83
N LEU A 115 0.75 2.63 0.13
CA LEU A 115 1.65 1.59 -0.34
C LEU A 115 2.71 2.13 -1.31
N LYS A 116 2.34 3.09 -2.18
CA LYS A 116 3.27 3.76 -3.10
C LYS A 116 4.32 4.60 -2.36
N LEU A 117 3.98 5.14 -1.18
CA LEU A 117 4.92 5.87 -0.33
C LEU A 117 5.91 4.95 0.40
N TRP A 118 5.62 3.66 0.49
CA TRP A 118 6.45 2.68 1.19
C TRP A 118 7.66 2.23 0.35
N ASN A 119 8.62 3.13 0.18
CA ASN A 119 9.78 2.99 -0.71
C ASN A 119 10.94 2.15 -0.14
N ASN A 120 11.11 2.07 1.18
CA ASN A 120 12.14 1.25 1.83
C ASN A 120 11.55 0.39 2.97
N PRO A 121 10.96 -0.77 2.62
CA PRO A 121 10.28 -1.65 3.56
C PRO A 121 11.14 -2.18 4.70
N GLU A 122 12.46 -2.22 4.53
CA GLU A 122 13.37 -2.73 5.56
C GLU A 122 13.57 -1.75 6.71
N LEU A 123 13.51 -0.44 6.43
CA LEU A 123 13.85 0.60 7.41
C LEU A 123 12.64 1.13 8.17
N ASP A 124 11.56 1.48 7.47
CA ASP A 124 10.38 2.10 8.07
C ASP A 124 9.10 1.35 7.65
N PRO A 125 8.39 0.71 8.59
CA PRO A 125 7.15 0.00 8.29
C PRO A 125 5.92 0.91 8.20
N ALA A 126 5.99 2.17 8.63
CA ALA A 126 4.81 2.99 8.95
C ALA A 126 3.82 3.12 7.79
N TYR A 127 4.29 3.38 6.56
CA TYR A 127 3.40 3.46 5.40
C TYR A 127 2.84 2.11 4.98
N GLY A 128 3.60 1.02 5.13
CA GLY A 128 3.11 -0.34 4.91
C GLY A 128 2.01 -0.72 5.91
N GLU A 129 2.20 -0.37 7.19
CA GLU A 129 1.23 -0.61 8.27
C GLU A 129 -0.04 0.22 8.05
N THR A 130 0.13 1.50 7.65
CA THR A 130 -0.99 2.37 7.32
C THR A 130 -1.78 1.85 6.11
N ALA A 131 -1.10 1.37 5.07
CA ALA A 131 -1.74 0.73 3.93
C ALA A 131 -2.51 -0.53 4.36
N LEU A 132 -1.89 -1.41 5.15
CA LEU A 132 -2.52 -2.64 5.67
C LEU A 132 -3.76 -2.33 6.51
N ALA A 133 -3.68 -1.34 7.40
CA ALA A 133 -4.81 -0.88 8.20
C ALA A 133 -5.93 -0.33 7.31
N THR A 134 -5.61 0.46 6.29
CA THR A 134 -6.58 1.03 5.35
C THR A 134 -7.30 -0.05 4.54
N TYR A 135 -6.58 -1.06 4.05
CA TYR A 135 -7.20 -2.19 3.37
C TYR A 135 -8.08 -3.02 4.31
N THR A 136 -7.63 -3.25 5.55
CA THR A 136 -8.41 -3.98 6.57
C THR A 136 -9.70 -3.21 6.92
N GLU A 137 -9.63 -1.88 7.02
CA GLU A 137 -10.78 -1.02 7.18
C GLU A 137 -11.78 -1.18 6.02
N LEU A 138 -11.29 -1.19 4.77
CA LEU A 138 -12.13 -1.46 3.58
C LEU A 138 -12.83 -2.83 3.67
N LEU A 139 -12.14 -3.87 4.10
CA LEU A 139 -12.74 -5.20 4.28
C LEU A 139 -13.84 -5.21 5.34
N GLY A 140 -13.68 -4.45 6.43
CA GLY A 140 -14.68 -4.32 7.47
C GLY A 140 -15.88 -3.47 7.07
N ARG A 141 -15.65 -2.35 6.38
CA ARG A 141 -16.70 -1.38 6.02
C ARG A 141 -17.49 -1.78 4.77
N PHE A 142 -16.85 -2.40 3.78
CA PHE A 142 -17.46 -2.72 2.49
C PHE A 142 -17.19 -4.17 2.03
N PRO A 143 -17.50 -5.18 2.86
CA PRO A 143 -17.04 -6.56 2.69
C PRO A 143 -17.46 -7.23 1.37
N SER A 144 -18.60 -6.84 0.79
CA SER A 144 -19.14 -7.41 -0.46
C SER A 144 -18.75 -6.65 -1.73
N SER A 145 -17.95 -5.58 -1.61
CA SER A 145 -17.56 -4.76 -2.77
C SER A 145 -16.45 -5.40 -3.61
N PRO A 146 -16.38 -5.14 -4.93
CA PRO A 146 -15.23 -5.54 -5.75
C PRO A 146 -13.90 -4.95 -5.26
N ALA A 147 -13.94 -3.79 -4.58
CA ALA A 147 -12.79 -3.21 -3.91
C ALA A 147 -12.29 -4.08 -2.76
N ALA A 148 -13.19 -4.67 -1.96
CA ALA A 148 -12.80 -5.58 -0.89
C ALA A 148 -12.07 -6.82 -1.43
N THR A 149 -12.52 -7.43 -2.53
CA THR A 149 -11.80 -8.56 -3.15
C THR A 149 -10.36 -8.17 -3.53
N ARG A 150 -10.16 -6.98 -4.12
CA ARG A 150 -8.82 -6.47 -4.44
C ARG A 150 -8.00 -6.16 -3.19
N ALA A 151 -8.62 -5.62 -2.14
CA ALA A 151 -7.97 -5.36 -0.86
C ALA A 151 -7.50 -6.65 -0.16
N GLN A 152 -8.25 -7.75 -0.25
CA GLN A 152 -7.80 -9.05 0.29
C GLN A 152 -6.47 -9.49 -0.31
N ILE A 153 -6.30 -9.31 -1.63
CA ILE A 153 -5.04 -9.61 -2.32
C ILE A 153 -3.92 -8.71 -1.80
N ARG A 154 -4.19 -7.41 -1.63
CA ARG A 154 -3.21 -6.45 -1.08
C ARG A 154 -2.80 -6.78 0.36
N VAL A 155 -3.76 -7.15 1.22
CA VAL A 155 -3.52 -7.60 2.59
C VAL A 155 -2.61 -8.82 2.60
N ALA A 156 -2.91 -9.84 1.79
CA ALA A 156 -2.08 -11.04 1.71
C ALA A 156 -0.64 -10.71 1.26
N GLN A 157 -0.49 -9.88 0.23
CA GLN A 157 0.82 -9.42 -0.25
C GLN A 157 1.61 -8.64 0.82
N LEU A 158 0.95 -7.77 1.57
CA LEU A 158 1.59 -7.00 2.64
C LEU A 158 2.01 -7.89 3.81
N ASN A 159 1.14 -8.81 4.23
CA ASN A 159 1.46 -9.78 5.27
C ASN A 159 2.67 -10.63 4.88
N GLU A 160 2.74 -11.08 3.62
CA GLU A 160 3.90 -11.83 3.10
C GLU A 160 5.20 -11.00 3.20
N ARG A 161 5.15 -9.71 2.84
CA ARG A 161 6.31 -8.80 2.93
C ARG A 161 6.75 -8.55 4.37
N PHE A 162 5.80 -8.32 5.28
CA PHE A 162 6.12 -8.13 6.70
C PHE A 162 6.68 -9.41 7.33
N ALA A 163 6.10 -10.56 7.01
CA ALA A 163 6.59 -11.85 7.46
C ALA A 163 8.00 -12.14 6.91
N ALA A 164 8.26 -11.83 5.63
CA ALA A 164 9.60 -11.95 5.04
C ALA A 164 10.64 -11.10 5.78
N LYS A 165 10.29 -9.85 6.10
CA LYS A 165 11.16 -8.94 6.87
C LYS A 165 11.44 -9.49 8.27
N GLY A 166 10.38 -9.87 8.99
CA GLY A 166 10.51 -10.49 10.32
C GLY A 166 11.39 -11.74 10.27
N PHE A 167 11.21 -12.57 9.24
CA PHE A 167 11.95 -13.81 9.08
C PHE A 167 13.44 -13.55 8.84
N ARG A 168 13.78 -12.59 7.96
CA ARG A 168 15.18 -12.20 7.74
C ARG A 168 15.87 -11.75 9.02
N ASN A 169 15.18 -10.98 9.87
CA ASN A 169 15.69 -10.57 11.17
C ASN A 169 15.87 -11.77 12.11
N GLY A 170 14.88 -12.64 12.22
CA GLY A 170 14.95 -13.85 13.03
C GLY A 170 16.09 -14.78 12.61
N ASP A 171 16.23 -15.03 11.30
CA ASP A 171 17.31 -15.85 10.73
C ASP A 171 18.70 -15.23 10.95
N PHE A 172 18.82 -13.90 10.86
CA PHE A 172 20.05 -13.20 11.20
C PHE A 172 20.45 -13.45 12.66
N TYR A 173 19.54 -13.23 13.61
CA TYR A 173 19.83 -13.45 15.03
C TYR A 173 20.11 -14.91 15.37
N LEU A 174 19.42 -15.85 14.72
CA LEU A 174 19.66 -17.28 14.87
C LEU A 174 21.10 -17.65 14.47
N ARG A 175 21.57 -17.15 13.32
CA ARG A 175 22.94 -17.36 12.85
C ARG A 175 23.97 -16.65 13.73
N PHE A 176 23.62 -15.49 14.26
CA PHE A 176 24.43 -14.74 15.23
C PHE A 176 24.43 -15.37 16.63
N ARG A 177 23.71 -16.48 16.84
CA ARG A 177 23.54 -17.19 18.12
C ARG A 177 22.87 -16.37 19.22
N ALA A 178 22.16 -15.31 18.85
CA ALA A 178 21.29 -14.56 19.74
C ALA A 178 19.89 -15.19 19.73
N TYR A 179 19.79 -16.36 20.37
CA TYR A 179 18.60 -17.22 20.28
C TYR A 179 17.33 -16.57 20.83
N ASP A 180 17.41 -15.86 21.95
CA ASP A 180 16.26 -15.14 22.53
C ASP A 180 15.68 -14.11 21.56
N SER A 181 16.55 -13.33 20.90
CA SER A 181 16.15 -12.38 19.89
C SER A 181 15.50 -13.07 18.68
N ALA A 182 16.09 -14.17 18.20
CA ALA A 182 15.51 -14.94 17.10
C ALA A 182 14.11 -15.47 17.44
N ILE A 183 13.92 -15.97 18.66
CA ILE A 183 12.64 -16.45 19.18
C ILE A 183 11.57 -15.35 19.11
N ILE A 184 11.90 -14.12 19.53
CA ILE A 184 10.97 -12.99 19.47
C ILE A 184 10.47 -12.76 18.03
N TYR A 185 11.39 -12.69 17.05
CA TYR A 185 11.01 -12.47 15.66
C TYR A 185 10.18 -13.60 15.07
N PHE A 186 10.54 -14.85 15.35
CA PHE A 186 9.77 -15.98 14.84
C PHE A 186 8.39 -16.10 15.50
N LYS A 187 8.27 -15.82 16.80
CA LYS A 187 6.98 -15.73 17.51
C LYS A 187 6.08 -14.66 16.92
N ASP A 188 6.64 -13.51 16.57
CA ASP A 188 5.90 -12.42 15.94
C ASP A 188 5.30 -12.84 14.59
N ILE A 189 6.02 -13.63 13.79
CA ILE A 189 5.54 -14.11 12.49
C ILE A 189 4.35 -15.07 12.66
N ILE A 190 4.45 -16.04 13.57
CA ILE A 190 3.36 -17.00 13.78
C ILE A 190 2.12 -16.33 14.38
N ALA A 191 2.30 -15.31 15.22
CA ALA A 191 1.21 -14.60 15.86
C ALA A 191 0.51 -13.63 14.89
N LYS A 192 1.26 -12.87 14.09
CA LYS A 192 0.73 -11.79 13.23
C LYS A 192 0.44 -12.26 11.80
N TYR A 193 1.18 -13.23 11.29
CA TYR A 193 1.16 -13.63 9.89
C TYR A 193 1.04 -15.15 9.66
N PRO A 194 0.10 -15.86 10.33
CA PRO A 194 0.03 -17.34 10.32
C PRO A 194 -0.27 -17.96 8.95
N ARG A 195 -0.80 -17.18 7.99
CA ARG A 195 -1.14 -17.67 6.64
C ARG A 195 -0.07 -17.41 5.58
N THR A 196 1.09 -16.88 5.98
CA THR A 196 2.18 -16.55 5.05
C THR A 196 3.08 -17.74 4.79
N SER A 197 3.85 -17.69 3.69
CA SER A 197 4.83 -18.75 3.39
C SER A 197 5.98 -18.83 4.40
N TYR A 198 6.11 -17.80 5.25
CA TYR A 198 7.13 -17.70 6.29
C TYR A 198 6.69 -18.24 7.65
N ALA A 199 5.39 -18.44 7.88
CA ALA A 199 4.89 -19.00 9.15
C ALA A 199 5.49 -20.39 9.47
N PRO A 200 5.43 -21.40 8.57
CA PRO A 200 6.07 -22.70 8.85
C PRO A 200 7.59 -22.59 9.02
N LYS A 201 8.25 -21.71 8.26
CA LYS A 201 9.69 -21.47 8.37
C LYS A 201 10.06 -20.87 9.74
N ALA A 202 9.22 -19.96 10.24
CA ALA A 202 9.40 -19.34 11.55
C ALA A 202 9.23 -20.35 12.68
N VAL A 203 8.24 -21.25 12.59
CA VAL A 203 8.08 -22.37 13.55
C VAL A 203 9.33 -23.25 13.56
N LEU A 204 9.86 -23.62 12.39
CA LEU A 204 11.12 -24.36 12.30
C LEU A 204 12.31 -23.57 12.88
N GLY A 205 12.32 -22.25 12.69
CA GLY A 205 13.27 -21.34 13.34
C GLY A 205 13.19 -21.38 14.88
N LEU A 206 11.98 -21.47 15.44
CA LEU A 206 11.76 -21.66 16.89
C LEU A 206 12.27 -23.01 17.36
N VAL A 207 11.97 -24.10 16.66
CA VAL A 207 12.51 -25.44 16.96
C VAL A 207 14.03 -25.40 17.01
N LYS A 208 14.67 -24.77 16.02
CA LYS A 208 16.13 -24.62 15.97
C LYS A 208 16.66 -23.77 17.12
N ALA A 209 15.98 -22.68 17.49
CA ALA A 209 16.42 -21.82 18.57
C ALA A 209 16.30 -22.53 19.93
N TYR A 210 15.15 -23.13 20.23
CA TYR A 210 14.89 -23.85 21.48
C TYR A 210 15.84 -25.04 21.68
N ASP A 211 16.09 -25.81 20.63
CA ASP A 211 17.07 -26.90 20.65
C ASP A 211 18.49 -26.41 21.01
N ARG A 212 18.88 -25.21 20.56
CA ARG A 212 20.21 -24.65 20.83
C ARG A 212 20.39 -24.15 22.26
N ILE A 213 19.29 -23.78 22.93
CA ILE A 213 19.31 -23.30 24.32
C ILE A 213 18.87 -24.36 25.34
N GLY A 214 18.47 -25.56 24.89
CA GLY A 214 18.10 -26.69 25.75
C GLY A 214 16.68 -26.62 26.33
N TYR A 215 15.76 -25.97 25.62
CA TYR A 215 14.37 -25.77 26.05
C TYR A 215 13.50 -26.83 25.37
N ASP A 216 13.54 -28.06 25.91
CA ASP A 216 12.99 -29.25 25.25
C ASP A 216 11.47 -29.26 25.17
N GLU A 217 10.77 -28.74 26.19
CA GLU A 217 9.30 -28.67 26.18
C GLU A 217 8.79 -27.71 25.10
N GLU A 218 9.34 -26.49 25.02
CA GLU A 218 8.98 -25.53 23.99
C GLU A 218 9.34 -26.03 22.59
N LYS A 219 10.49 -26.70 22.45
CA LYS A 219 10.85 -27.36 21.19
C LYS A 219 9.77 -28.37 20.78
N LYS A 220 9.34 -29.25 21.70
CA LYS A 220 8.31 -30.26 21.45
C LYS A 220 6.97 -29.63 21.10
N GLU A 221 6.56 -28.58 21.82
CA GLU A 221 5.36 -27.81 21.49
C GLU A 221 5.41 -27.23 20.07
N MET A 222 6.55 -26.67 19.65
CA MET A 222 6.70 -26.12 18.30
C MET A 222 6.70 -27.21 17.22
N CYS A 223 7.24 -28.39 17.50
CA CYS A 223 7.13 -29.54 16.60
C CYS A 223 5.68 -29.99 16.43
N LEU A 224 4.93 -30.13 17.52
CA LEU A 224 3.50 -30.47 17.47
C LEU A 224 2.70 -29.40 16.73
N HIS A 225 3.02 -28.12 16.94
CA HIS A 225 2.39 -27.01 16.21
C HIS A 225 2.66 -27.10 14.70
N LEU A 226 3.89 -27.44 14.30
CA LEU A 226 4.25 -27.61 12.90
C LEU A 226 3.44 -28.73 12.24
N GLU A 227 3.30 -29.87 12.91
CA GLU A 227 2.52 -31.01 12.43
C GLU A 227 1.03 -30.68 12.31
N GLN A 228 0.47 -30.00 13.30
CA GLN A 228 -0.96 -29.71 13.36
C GLN A 228 -1.39 -28.64 12.34
N TYR A 229 -0.62 -27.56 12.21
CA TYR A 229 -1.05 -26.37 11.44
C TYR A 229 -0.34 -26.21 10.10
N TYR A 230 0.82 -26.86 9.90
CA TYR A 230 1.60 -26.78 8.66
C TYR A 230 2.06 -28.16 8.16
N PRO A 231 1.11 -29.10 7.94
CA PRO A 231 1.44 -30.46 7.52
C PRO A 231 2.22 -30.45 6.19
N GLY A 232 3.28 -31.27 6.12
CA GLY A 232 4.14 -31.36 4.94
C GLY A 232 5.32 -30.38 4.94
N THR A 233 5.50 -29.56 5.98
CA THR A 233 6.75 -28.79 6.14
C THR A 233 7.92 -29.75 6.34
N GLU A 234 8.92 -29.71 5.45
CA GLU A 234 10.12 -30.54 5.58
C GLU A 234 11.03 -30.02 6.70
N ASP A 235 11.16 -30.80 7.76
CA ASP A 235 12.24 -30.65 8.75
C ASP A 235 13.49 -31.37 8.23
N GLY A 236 14.25 -30.69 7.37
CA GLY A 236 15.45 -31.24 6.70
C GLY A 236 16.57 -31.68 7.64
N GLU A 237 16.46 -31.43 8.94
CA GLU A 237 17.43 -31.83 9.97
C GLU A 237 16.85 -32.86 10.96
N GLY A 238 15.59 -33.27 10.81
CA GLY A 238 14.93 -34.27 11.65
C GLY A 238 14.84 -33.89 13.13
N ARG A 239 14.90 -32.61 13.48
CA ARG A 239 14.89 -32.10 14.85
C ARG A 239 13.59 -32.37 15.60
N CYS A 240 12.48 -32.56 14.88
CA CYS A 240 11.18 -32.94 15.41
C CYS A 240 10.94 -34.46 15.40
N ARG A 241 11.86 -35.25 14.83
CA ARG A 241 11.78 -36.72 14.85
C ARG A 241 12.63 -37.25 16.00
N GLY A 242 12.05 -37.29 17.20
CA GLY A 242 12.67 -37.79 18.42
C GLY A 242 11.62 -38.19 19.43
#